data_AF-A0A345P6Z2-F1
#
_entry.id   AF-A0A345P6Z2-F1
#
_cell.length_a   1.000
_cell.length_b   1.000
_cell.length_c   1.000
_cell.angle_alpha   90.00
_cell.angle_beta   90.00
_cell.angle_gamma   90.00
#
_symmetry.space_group_name_H-M   'P 1'
#
loop_
_entity.id
_entity.type
_entity.pdbx_description
1 polymer ?
#
loop_
_entity_poly.entity_id
_entity_poly.type
_entity_poly.pdbx_seq_one_letter_code
_entity_poly.pdbx_strand_id
1 'polypeptide(L)'
;MMSDRMNVSQLIARVGETDQLFLTQPTPTLAIERAYLRLELVKLSNSKNEQLHFLSEAAVILELAGAEIEDQETSVLLSAQLAAVYLQFHIVTHEARYLVVAGQILRPHSNAEYPPIFMQLARLDAALNKPALTKHWLTRWLQVLKRMESKPVFEGLEQYPEFAEVRHELWFEQISRDADASIAQSIPNPITAVHS
;
A
#
# COMPACT_ATOMS: atom_id res chain seq x y z
N MET A 1 -2.51 6.00 16.93
CA MET A 1 -2.94 4.92 17.85
C MET A 1 -3.81 3.92 17.08
N MET A 2 -3.20 3.10 16.21
CA MET A 2 -3.85 1.99 15.51
C MET A 2 -2.88 0.81 15.54
N SER A 3 -2.80 0.17 16.70
CA SER A 3 -1.92 -0.97 16.95
C SER A 3 -2.74 -2.11 17.53
N ASP A 4 -3.62 -2.67 16.71
CA ASP A 4 -4.12 -4.03 16.84
C ASP A 4 -4.64 -4.46 15.45
N ARG A 5 -4.25 -5.65 14.98
CA ARG A 5 -4.76 -6.19 13.71
C ARG A 5 -6.28 -6.30 13.81
N MET A 6 -7.02 -5.55 13.00
CA MET A 6 -8.48 -5.67 12.94
C MET A 6 -8.86 -7.09 12.53
N ASN A 7 -9.71 -7.75 13.32
CA ASN A 7 -10.33 -9.00 12.89
C ASN A 7 -11.39 -8.73 11.81
N VAL A 8 -11.84 -9.78 11.12
CA VAL A 8 -12.78 -9.66 9.99
C VAL A 8 -14.06 -8.91 10.38
N SER A 9 -14.61 -9.19 11.57
CA SER A 9 -15.82 -8.51 12.06
C SER A 9 -15.60 -7.02 12.30
N GLN A 10 -14.44 -6.64 12.85
CA GLN A 10 -14.06 -5.23 13.03
C GLN A 10 -13.86 -4.52 11.69
N LEU A 11 -13.24 -5.20 10.71
CA LEU A 11 -13.06 -4.65 9.38
C LEU A 11 -14.40 -4.37 8.69
N ILE A 12 -15.33 -5.33 8.73
CA ILE A 12 -16.68 -5.15 8.15
C ILE A 12 -17.43 -4.01 8.85
N ALA A 13 -17.36 -3.94 10.19
CA ALA A 13 -17.96 -2.84 10.94
C ALA A 13 -17.38 -1.48 10.52
N ARG A 14 -16.05 -1.40 10.34
CA ARG A 14 -15.37 -0.18 9.91
C ARG A 14 -15.73 0.22 8.47
N VAL A 15 -15.93 -0.74 7.57
CA VAL A 15 -16.46 -0.47 6.22
C VAL A 15 -17.83 0.18 6.31
N GLY A 16 -18.76 -0.39 7.08
CA GLY A 16 -20.11 0.17 7.26
C GLY A 16 -20.10 1.57 7.90
N GLU A 17 -19.26 1.77 8.91
CA GLU A 17 -19.10 3.07 9.57
C GLU A 17 -18.60 4.14 8.60
N THR A 18 -17.54 3.85 7.85
CA THR A 18 -16.93 4.81 6.91
C THR A 18 -17.84 5.11 5.72
N ASP A 19 -18.62 4.13 5.25
CA ASP A 19 -19.64 4.34 4.22
C ASP A 19 -20.76 5.27 4.72
N GLN A 20 -21.26 5.06 5.94
CA GLN A 20 -22.28 5.91 6.53
C GLN A 20 -21.77 7.33 6.80
N LEU A 21 -20.52 7.46 7.26
CA LEU A 21 -19.89 8.76 7.48
C LEU A 21 -19.76 9.54 6.17
N PHE A 22 -19.39 8.88 5.07
CA PHE A 22 -19.21 9.52 3.76
C PHE A 22 -20.50 10.16 3.22
N LEU A 23 -21.68 9.64 3.59
CA LEU A 23 -22.96 10.24 3.22
C LEU A 23 -23.19 11.62 3.84
N THR A 24 -22.52 11.94 4.94
CA THR A 24 -22.69 13.20 5.67
C THR A 24 -21.46 14.11 5.62
N GLN A 25 -20.26 13.52 5.49
CA GLN A 25 -18.98 14.24 5.52
C GLN A 25 -18.01 13.65 4.48
N PRO A 26 -18.28 13.80 3.17
CA PRO A 26 -17.37 13.30 2.15
C PRO A 26 -16.06 14.08 2.20
N THR A 27 -14.94 13.36 2.30
CA THR A 27 -13.59 13.94 2.20
C THR A 27 -12.69 12.99 1.41
N PRO A 28 -11.66 13.51 0.71
CA PRO A 28 -10.69 12.67 0.01
C PRO A 28 -10.01 11.64 0.94
N THR A 29 -9.65 12.06 2.16
CA THR A 29 -9.05 11.16 3.17
C THR A 29 -9.99 10.02 3.55
N LEU A 30 -11.29 10.30 3.72
CA LEU A 30 -12.28 9.27 3.98
C LEU A 30 -12.47 8.32 2.78
N ALA A 31 -12.41 8.83 1.54
CA ALA A 31 -12.44 7.99 0.35
C ALA A 31 -11.23 7.04 0.30
N ILE A 32 -10.03 7.53 0.63
CA ILE A 32 -8.81 6.72 0.71
C ILE A 32 -8.96 5.61 1.76
N GLU A 33 -9.46 5.94 2.97
CA GLU A 33 -9.72 4.95 4.01
C GLU A 33 -10.73 3.90 3.54
N ARG A 34 -11.86 4.33 2.96
CA ARG A 34 -12.90 3.44 2.44
C ARG A 34 -12.33 2.46 1.43
N ALA A 35 -11.50 2.91 0.49
CA ALA A 35 -10.87 2.05 -0.50
C ALA A 35 -9.81 1.13 0.10
N TYR A 36 -9.05 1.59 1.10
CA TYR A 36 -8.11 0.76 1.86
C TYR A 36 -8.82 -0.43 2.53
N LEU A 37 -9.97 -0.20 3.16
CA LEU A 37 -10.72 -1.27 3.82
C LEU A 37 -11.20 -2.34 2.82
N ARG A 38 -11.57 -1.95 1.58
CA ARG A 38 -11.88 -2.91 0.51
C ARG A 38 -10.65 -3.73 0.12
N LEU A 39 -9.47 -3.13 0.04
CA LEU A 39 -8.24 -3.89 -0.23
C LEU A 39 -7.92 -4.90 0.88
N GLU A 40 -8.16 -4.56 2.14
CA GLU A 40 -8.01 -5.54 3.23
C GLU A 40 -9.02 -6.70 3.10
N LEU A 41 -10.26 -6.43 2.68
CA LEU A 41 -11.24 -7.49 2.39
C LEU A 41 -10.80 -8.41 1.24
N VAL A 42 -10.13 -7.88 0.22
CA VAL A 42 -9.58 -8.69 -0.89
C VAL A 42 -8.57 -9.72 -0.38
N LYS A 43 -7.71 -9.35 0.57
CA LYS A 43 -6.71 -10.27 1.16
C LYS A 43 -7.36 -11.41 1.96
N LEU A 44 -8.55 -11.18 2.49
CA LEU A 44 -9.27 -12.14 3.34
C LEU A 44 -10.24 -13.03 2.55
N SER A 45 -10.70 -12.59 1.38
CA SER A 45 -11.65 -13.35 0.57
C SER A 45 -10.95 -14.49 -0.19
N ASN A 46 -11.60 -15.66 -0.21
CA ASN A 46 -11.20 -16.82 -1.00
C ASN A 46 -11.94 -16.89 -2.35
N SER A 47 -12.86 -15.96 -2.63
CA SER A 47 -13.68 -15.94 -3.84
C SER A 47 -13.16 -14.90 -4.82
N LYS A 48 -12.71 -15.34 -6.00
CA LYS A 48 -12.27 -14.42 -7.06
C LYS A 48 -13.33 -13.37 -7.41
N ASN A 49 -14.61 -13.74 -7.41
CA ASN A 49 -15.69 -12.81 -7.72
C ASN A 49 -15.85 -11.73 -6.63
N GLU A 50 -15.74 -12.10 -5.36
CA GLU A 50 -15.78 -11.13 -4.26
C GLU A 50 -14.54 -10.21 -4.28
N GLN A 51 -13.35 -10.78 -4.52
CA GLN A 51 -12.13 -10.00 -4.68
C GLN A 51 -12.29 -8.95 -5.79
N LEU A 52 -12.80 -9.35 -6.96
CA LEU A 52 -13.04 -8.42 -8.07
C LEU A 52 -14.10 -7.38 -7.73
N HIS A 53 -15.13 -7.74 -6.97
CA HIS A 53 -16.15 -6.80 -6.52
C HIS A 53 -15.53 -5.72 -5.61
N PHE A 54 -14.80 -6.11 -4.56
CA PHE A 54 -14.15 -5.17 -3.65
C PHE A 54 -13.10 -4.30 -4.36
N LEU A 55 -12.32 -4.88 -5.29
CA LEU A 55 -11.37 -4.12 -6.09
C LEU A 55 -12.05 -3.08 -6.98
N SER A 56 -13.21 -3.42 -7.57
CA SER A 56 -13.98 -2.50 -8.39
C SER A 56 -14.54 -1.36 -7.56
N GLU A 57 -15.08 -1.64 -6.37
CA GLU A 57 -15.51 -0.60 -5.43
C GLU A 57 -14.35 0.31 -5.03
N ALA A 58 -13.21 -0.25 -4.66
CA ALA A 58 -12.02 0.51 -4.27
C ALA A 58 -11.54 1.45 -5.39
N ALA A 59 -11.46 0.94 -6.62
CA ALA A 59 -11.06 1.72 -7.79
C ALA A 59 -12.03 2.88 -8.04
N VAL A 60 -13.34 2.62 -8.07
CA VAL A 60 -14.36 3.65 -8.30
C VAL A 60 -14.31 4.73 -7.22
N ILE A 61 -14.20 4.35 -5.94
CA ILE A 61 -14.11 5.31 -4.83
C ILE A 61 -12.91 6.25 -5.00
N LEU A 62 -11.75 5.71 -5.36
CA LEU A 62 -10.52 6.48 -5.52
C LEU A 62 -10.54 7.32 -6.81
N GLU A 63 -11.07 6.80 -7.92
CA GLU A 63 -11.16 7.55 -9.17
C GLU A 63 -12.09 8.76 -9.04
N LEU A 64 -13.24 8.58 -8.38
CA LEU A 64 -14.17 9.67 -8.11
C LEU A 64 -13.54 10.72 -7.20
N ALA A 65 -12.89 10.31 -6.11
CA ALA A 65 -12.18 11.23 -5.24
C ALA A 65 -11.03 11.95 -5.98
N GLY A 66 -10.32 11.25 -6.87
CA GLY A 66 -9.23 11.81 -7.67
C GLY A 66 -9.65 12.93 -8.61
N ALA A 67 -10.90 12.90 -9.11
CA ALA A 67 -11.44 13.94 -9.98
C ALA A 67 -11.69 15.28 -9.24
N GLU A 68 -11.77 15.25 -7.91
CA GLU A 68 -12.10 16.41 -7.07
C GLU A 68 -10.88 16.97 -6.33
N ILE A 69 -9.69 16.35 -6.46
CA ILE A 69 -8.48 16.79 -5.77
C ILE A 69 -7.85 17.98 -6.47
N GLU A 70 -7.59 19.03 -5.69
CA GLU A 70 -6.85 20.23 -6.14
C GLU A 70 -5.42 20.29 -5.58
N ASP A 71 -5.13 19.61 -4.47
CA ASP A 71 -3.84 19.68 -3.80
C ASP A 71 -2.91 18.49 -4.14
N GLN A 72 -1.61 18.78 -4.19
CA GLN A 72 -0.60 17.82 -4.60
C GLN A 72 -0.38 16.71 -3.57
N GLU A 73 -0.56 16.99 -2.27
CA GLU A 73 -0.29 16.02 -1.20
C GLU A 73 -1.31 14.89 -1.23
N THR A 74 -2.60 15.24 -1.25
CA THR A 74 -3.70 14.28 -1.38
C THR A 74 -3.62 13.52 -2.70
N SER A 75 -3.22 14.17 -3.79
CA SER A 75 -3.01 13.52 -5.09
C SER A 75 -1.98 12.39 -5.01
N VAL A 76 -0.87 12.60 -4.28
CA VAL A 76 0.16 11.56 -4.07
C VAL A 76 -0.38 10.40 -3.24
N LEU A 77 -1.10 10.69 -2.15
CA LEU A 77 -1.70 9.66 -1.29
C LEU A 77 -2.69 8.79 -2.08
N LEU A 78 -3.60 9.43 -2.82
CA LEU A 78 -4.61 8.77 -3.63
C LEU A 78 -3.98 7.94 -4.75
N SER A 79 -3.00 8.49 -5.46
CA SER A 79 -2.32 7.80 -6.56
C SER A 79 -1.59 6.54 -6.09
N ALA A 80 -0.93 6.59 -4.92
CA ALA A 80 -0.32 5.41 -4.33
C ALA A 80 -1.36 4.32 -4.04
N GLN A 81 -2.52 4.71 -3.49
CA GLN A 81 -3.59 3.78 -3.15
C GLN A 81 -4.27 3.20 -4.40
N LEU A 82 -4.57 4.03 -5.41
CA LEU A 82 -5.21 3.59 -6.65
C LEU A 82 -4.30 2.65 -7.43
N ALA A 83 -3.00 2.94 -7.48
CA ALA A 83 -2.04 2.02 -8.08
C ALA A 83 -1.97 0.67 -7.35
N ALA A 84 -2.07 0.66 -6.01
CA ALA A 84 -2.14 -0.58 -5.24
C ALA A 84 -3.37 -1.42 -5.60
N VAL A 85 -4.53 -0.78 -5.84
CA VAL A 85 -5.73 -1.46 -6.34
C VAL A 85 -5.49 -2.09 -7.70
N TYR A 86 -4.89 -1.36 -8.63
CA TYR A 86 -4.60 -1.89 -9.97
C TYR A 86 -3.55 -3.01 -9.98
N LEU A 87 -2.52 -2.94 -9.14
CA LEU A 87 -1.61 -4.06 -8.94
C LEU A 87 -2.34 -5.28 -8.39
N GLN A 88 -3.30 -5.09 -7.47
CA GLN A 88 -4.10 -6.19 -6.94
C GLN A 88 -5.06 -6.79 -7.98
N PHE A 89 -5.64 -5.97 -8.87
CA PHE A 89 -6.36 -6.47 -10.04
C PHE A 89 -5.46 -7.36 -10.91
N HIS A 90 -4.22 -6.95 -11.16
CA HIS A 90 -3.26 -7.79 -11.87
C HIS A 90 -3.00 -9.11 -11.14
N ILE A 91 -2.80 -9.10 -9.82
CA ILE A 91 -2.58 -10.33 -9.04
C ILE A 91 -3.75 -11.31 -9.18
N VAL A 92 -5.00 -10.82 -9.12
CA VAL A 92 -6.21 -11.66 -9.14
C VAL A 92 -6.57 -12.16 -10.56
N THR A 93 -6.28 -11.35 -11.58
CA THR A 93 -6.72 -11.61 -12.97
C THR A 93 -5.61 -12.11 -13.89
N HIS A 94 -4.35 -11.80 -13.56
CA HIS A 94 -3.17 -11.92 -14.42
C HIS A 94 -3.22 -11.08 -15.71
N GLU A 95 -4.09 -10.07 -15.77
CA GLU A 95 -4.20 -9.22 -16.96
C GLU A 95 -3.15 -8.10 -16.93
N ALA A 96 -2.34 -8.01 -17.99
CA ALA A 96 -1.24 -7.04 -18.09
C ALA A 96 -1.71 -5.57 -18.17
N ARG A 97 -2.95 -5.33 -18.63
CA ARG A 97 -3.49 -3.96 -18.75
C ARG A 97 -3.48 -3.19 -17.43
N TYR A 98 -3.66 -3.89 -16.31
CA TYR A 98 -3.66 -3.24 -15.00
C TYR A 98 -2.27 -2.76 -14.58
N LEU A 99 -1.20 -3.40 -15.04
CA LEU A 99 0.17 -2.90 -14.86
C LEU A 99 0.42 -1.62 -15.66
N VAL A 100 -0.18 -1.50 -16.84
CA VAL A 100 -0.10 -0.27 -17.65
C VAL A 100 -0.77 0.88 -16.92
N VAL A 101 -1.99 0.67 -16.40
CA VAL A 101 -2.73 1.68 -15.65
C VAL A 101 -1.98 2.08 -14.37
N ALA A 102 -1.50 1.10 -13.58
CA ALA A 102 -0.69 1.38 -12.39
C ALA A 102 0.57 2.19 -12.73
N GLY A 103 1.23 1.90 -13.85
CA GLY A 103 2.37 2.67 -14.33
C GLY A 103 2.03 4.11 -14.70
N GLN A 104 0.90 4.33 -15.38
CA GLN A 104 0.43 5.68 -15.73
C GLN A 104 0.12 6.52 -14.48
N ILE A 105 -0.39 5.88 -13.42
CA ILE A 105 -0.67 6.53 -12.13
C ILE A 105 0.64 6.84 -11.39
N LEU A 106 1.56 5.88 -11.27
CA LEU A 106 2.72 6.00 -10.38
C LEU A 106 3.86 6.87 -10.92
N ARG A 107 4.15 6.79 -12.22
CA ARG A 107 5.35 7.42 -12.80
C ARG A 107 5.37 8.94 -12.64
N PRO A 108 4.26 9.68 -12.78
CA PRO A 108 4.23 11.13 -12.50
C PRO A 108 4.67 11.49 -11.07
N HIS A 109 4.48 10.59 -10.11
CA HIS A 109 4.80 10.81 -8.70
C HIS A 109 6.13 10.19 -8.27
N SER A 110 7.00 9.73 -9.18
CA SER A 110 8.26 9.04 -8.84
C SER A 110 9.27 9.89 -8.04
N ASN A 111 9.05 11.20 -7.95
CA ASN A 111 9.87 12.11 -7.18
C ASN A 111 9.25 12.50 -5.84
N ALA A 112 8.00 12.10 -5.57
CA ALA A 112 7.38 12.28 -4.26
C ALA A 112 8.17 11.45 -3.24
N GLU A 113 8.67 12.08 -2.17
CA GLU A 113 9.34 11.37 -1.07
C GLU A 113 8.32 10.66 -0.16
N TYR A 114 7.40 9.91 -0.77
CA TYR A 114 6.34 9.19 -0.10
C TYR A 114 6.58 7.67 -0.21
N PRO A 115 6.85 6.95 0.89
CA PRO A 115 7.24 5.55 0.84
C PRO A 115 6.27 4.64 0.06
N PRO A 116 4.94 4.77 0.18
CA PRO A 116 4.01 3.96 -0.60
C PRO A 116 4.18 4.11 -2.13
N ILE A 117 4.54 5.29 -2.65
CA ILE A 117 4.85 5.42 -4.09
C ILE A 117 6.04 4.54 -4.47
N PHE A 118 7.13 4.56 -3.70
CA PHE A 118 8.29 3.73 -3.99
C PHE A 118 8.00 2.25 -3.83
N MET A 119 7.19 1.86 -2.85
CA MET A 119 6.74 0.47 -2.69
C MET A 119 5.93 0.00 -3.90
N GLN A 120 4.94 0.79 -4.35
CA GLN A 120 4.13 0.40 -5.50
C GLN A 120 4.93 0.43 -6.81
N LEU A 121 5.87 1.37 -6.99
CA LEU A 121 6.79 1.36 -8.13
C LEU A 121 7.69 0.13 -8.14
N ALA A 122 8.19 -0.30 -6.97
CA ALA A 122 8.96 -1.53 -6.84
C ALA A 122 8.14 -2.76 -7.25
N ARG A 123 6.90 -2.88 -6.73
CA ARG A 123 5.98 -3.97 -7.07
C ARG A 123 5.63 -3.99 -8.55
N LEU A 124 5.33 -2.83 -9.13
CA LEU A 124 5.07 -2.67 -10.56
C LEU A 124 6.25 -3.15 -11.41
N ASP A 125 7.46 -2.64 -11.12
CA ASP A 125 8.64 -2.99 -11.92
C ASP A 125 9.07 -4.45 -11.69
N ALA A 126 8.78 -5.04 -10.53
CA ALA A 126 8.96 -6.47 -10.28
C ALA A 126 8.00 -7.32 -11.11
N ALA A 127 6.71 -6.98 -11.13
CA ALA A 127 5.70 -7.65 -11.97
C ALA A 127 6.00 -7.53 -13.47
N LEU A 128 6.73 -6.48 -13.87
CA LEU A 128 7.22 -6.28 -15.24
C LEU A 128 8.59 -6.93 -15.51
N ASN A 129 9.13 -7.73 -14.59
CA ASN A 129 10.44 -8.38 -14.67
C ASN A 129 11.61 -7.40 -14.91
N LYS A 130 11.64 -6.28 -14.17
CA LYS A 130 12.68 -5.24 -14.25
C LYS A 130 13.49 -5.14 -12.95
N PRO A 131 14.36 -6.12 -12.64
CA PRO A 131 15.03 -6.24 -11.35
C PRO A 131 15.89 -5.02 -10.98
N ALA A 132 16.54 -4.37 -11.96
CA ALA A 132 17.33 -3.16 -11.72
C ALA A 132 16.46 -1.99 -11.21
N LEU A 133 15.26 -1.82 -11.78
CA LEU A 133 14.32 -0.79 -11.34
C LEU A 133 13.66 -1.18 -10.01
N THR A 134 13.29 -2.45 -9.84
CA THR A 134 12.80 -2.97 -8.54
C THR A 134 13.78 -2.64 -7.42
N LYS A 135 15.07 -2.94 -7.61
CA LYS A 135 16.13 -2.62 -6.65
C LYS A 135 16.24 -1.11 -6.40
N HIS A 136 16.20 -0.30 -7.46
CA HIS A 136 16.24 1.16 -7.34
C HIS A 136 15.13 1.68 -6.42
N TRP A 137 13.88 1.29 -6.68
CA TRP A 137 12.73 1.74 -5.89
C TRP A 137 12.76 1.23 -4.45
N LEU A 138 13.10 -0.04 -4.22
CA LEU A 138 13.23 -0.59 -2.87
C LEU A 138 14.35 0.10 -2.07
N THR A 139 15.45 0.48 -2.74
CA THR A 139 16.53 1.25 -2.10
C THR A 139 16.03 2.63 -1.67
N ARG A 140 15.30 3.34 -2.54
CA ARG A 140 14.70 4.65 -2.21
C ARG A 140 13.66 4.54 -1.10
N TRP A 141 12.81 3.51 -1.16
CA TRP A 141 11.84 3.20 -0.11
C TRP A 141 12.52 3.03 1.25
N LEU A 142 13.56 2.21 1.33
CA LEU A 142 14.33 1.98 2.56
C LEU A 142 15.01 3.26 3.07
N GLN A 143 15.53 4.10 2.19
CA GLN A 143 16.13 5.39 2.57
C GLN A 143 15.10 6.32 3.23
N VAL A 144 13.92 6.46 2.65
CA VAL A 144 12.85 7.26 3.26
C VAL A 144 12.37 6.62 4.56
N LEU A 145 12.16 5.30 4.57
CA LEU A 145 11.75 4.55 5.75
C LEU A 145 12.70 4.80 6.92
N LYS A 146 14.02 4.76 6.71
CA LYS A 146 15.03 5.03 7.76
C LYS A 146 14.91 6.44 8.35
N ARG A 147 14.52 7.44 7.57
CA ARG A 147 14.37 8.85 8.01
C ARG A 147 13.06 9.16 8.72
N MET A 148 12.02 8.34 8.56
CA MET A 148 10.72 8.59 9.20
C MET A 148 10.77 8.43 10.72
N GLU A 149 10.16 9.36 11.46
CA GLU A 149 10.04 9.29 12.91
C GLU A 149 9.10 8.16 13.35
N SER A 150 7.96 8.02 12.67
CA SER A 150 7.01 6.92 12.88
C SER A 150 7.15 5.90 11.75
N LYS A 151 7.29 4.61 12.10
CA LYS A 151 7.37 3.53 11.11
C LYS A 151 5.97 2.97 10.85
N PRO A 152 5.63 2.66 9.59
CA PRO A 152 4.37 2.01 9.27
C PRO A 152 4.37 0.56 9.77
N VAL A 153 3.17 0.01 9.97
CA VAL A 153 3.01 -1.44 10.08
C VAL A 153 3.46 -2.07 8.76
N PHE A 154 4.37 -3.03 8.84
CA PHE A 154 4.98 -3.67 7.68
C PHE A 154 5.05 -5.16 7.92
N GLU A 155 4.62 -5.94 6.93
CA GLU A 155 4.47 -7.38 7.05
C GLU A 155 5.61 -8.16 6.38
N GLY A 156 6.65 -7.47 5.91
CA GLY A 156 7.76 -8.06 5.18
C GLY A 156 7.63 -7.90 3.65
N LEU A 157 8.76 -7.81 2.94
CA LEU A 157 8.76 -7.76 1.48
C LEU A 157 8.31 -9.10 0.87
N GLU A 158 8.53 -10.19 1.59
CA GLU A 158 8.17 -11.55 1.20
C GLU A 158 6.66 -11.82 1.17
N GLN A 159 5.82 -10.90 1.61
CA GLN A 159 4.36 -11.02 1.46
C GLN A 159 3.88 -10.64 0.06
N TYR A 160 4.68 -9.88 -0.71
CA TYR A 160 4.29 -9.43 -2.04
C TYR A 160 4.66 -10.45 -3.11
N PRO A 161 3.69 -11.08 -3.79
CA PRO A 161 3.96 -12.12 -4.79
C PRO A 161 4.77 -11.61 -5.98
N GLU A 162 4.68 -10.33 -6.31
CA GLU A 162 5.41 -9.71 -7.43
C GLU A 162 6.92 -9.80 -7.28
N PHE A 163 7.42 -9.94 -6.05
CA PHE A 163 8.85 -10.08 -5.80
C PHE A 163 9.38 -11.51 -5.92
N ALA A 164 8.54 -12.51 -6.23
CA ALA A 164 8.95 -13.93 -6.29
C ALA A 164 10.27 -14.15 -7.06
N GLU A 165 10.39 -13.55 -8.24
CA GLU A 165 11.55 -13.68 -9.13
C GLU A 165 12.81 -12.97 -8.62
N VAL A 166 12.71 -12.05 -7.67
CA VAL A 166 13.87 -11.32 -7.13
C VAL A 166 14.19 -11.69 -5.68
N ARG A 167 13.38 -12.51 -5.02
CA ARG A 167 13.58 -12.90 -3.61
C ARG A 167 14.92 -13.58 -3.33
N HIS A 168 15.42 -14.32 -4.30
CA HIS A 168 16.67 -15.07 -4.21
C HIS A 168 17.91 -14.20 -4.47
N GLU A 169 17.72 -12.94 -4.84
CA GLU A 169 18.82 -12.02 -5.07
C GLU A 169 19.42 -11.53 -3.75
N LEU A 170 20.75 -11.56 -3.63
CA LEU A 170 21.46 -11.11 -2.42
C LEU A 170 21.11 -9.66 -2.03
N TRP A 171 20.87 -8.79 -3.02
CA TRP A 171 20.50 -7.41 -2.75
C TRP A 171 19.09 -7.30 -2.18
N PHE A 172 18.17 -8.20 -2.55
CA PHE A 172 16.81 -8.20 -2.04
C PHE A 172 16.81 -8.67 -0.60
N GLU A 173 17.49 -9.77 -0.29
CA GLU A 173 17.66 -10.27 1.09
C GLU A 173 18.26 -9.21 2.02
N GLN A 174 19.26 -8.46 1.53
CA GLN A 174 19.86 -7.39 2.32
C GLN A 174 18.85 -6.25 2.58
N ILE A 175 18.09 -5.82 1.57
CA ILE A 175 17.09 -4.77 1.74
C ILE A 175 15.97 -5.22 2.69
N SER A 176 15.47 -6.45 2.57
CA SER A 176 14.43 -6.99 3.47
C SER A 176 14.90 -6.97 4.93
N ARG A 177 16.11 -7.47 5.19
CA ARG A 177 16.71 -7.49 6.54
C ARG A 177 16.89 -6.09 7.11
N ASP A 178 17.37 -5.16 6.30
CA ASP A 178 17.54 -3.76 6.69
C ASP A 178 16.21 -3.08 7.01
N ALA A 179 15.15 -3.41 6.26
CA ALA A 179 13.81 -2.88 6.50
C ALA A 179 13.27 -3.39 7.84
N ASP A 180 13.33 -4.69 8.08
CA ASP A 180 12.89 -5.31 9.33
C ASP A 180 13.64 -4.71 10.54
N ALA A 181 14.96 -4.54 10.43
CA ALA A 181 15.77 -3.91 11.46
C ALA A 181 15.37 -2.44 11.68
N SER A 182 15.11 -1.68 10.62
CA SER A 182 14.67 -0.29 10.71
C SER A 182 13.29 -0.15 11.37
N ILE A 183 12.41 -1.15 11.23
CA ILE A 183 11.08 -1.14 11.84
C ILE A 183 11.15 -1.59 13.30
N ALA A 184 11.94 -2.61 13.62
CA ALA A 184 12.13 -3.09 15.00
C ALA A 184 12.67 -2.01 15.95
N GLN A 185 13.52 -1.10 15.45
CA GLN A 185 14.07 0.02 16.22
C GLN A 185 13.04 1.09 16.63
N SER A 186 11.80 1.00 16.14
CA SER A 186 10.72 1.95 16.46
C SER A 186 9.72 1.46 17.50
N ILE A 187 9.84 0.21 17.95
CA ILE A 187 9.05 -0.32 19.07
C ILE A 187 9.74 0.14 20.36
N PRO A 188 9.11 0.98 21.19
CA PRO A 188 9.71 1.39 22.46
C PRO A 188 9.94 0.14 23.31
N ASN A 189 11.17 -0.01 23.82
CA ASN A 189 11.49 -1.00 24.84
C ASN A 189 10.52 -0.80 26.03
N PRO A 190 9.69 -1.79 26.40
CA PRO A 190 8.75 -1.63 27.50
C PRO A 190 9.40 -1.52 28.89
N ILE A 191 10.73 -1.49 28.99
CA ILE A 191 11.48 -1.58 30.25
C ILE A 191 11.98 -0.21 30.75
N THR A 192 11.89 0.88 29.97
CA THR A 192 12.43 2.19 30.40
C THR A 192 11.37 3.22 30.81
N ALA A 193 10.09 2.86 30.89
CA ALA A 193 9.01 3.74 31.36
C ALA A 193 8.66 3.55 32.85
N VAL A 194 9.63 3.15 33.66
CA VAL A 194 9.56 3.26 35.13
C VAL A 194 10.81 4.04 35.53
N HIS A 195 10.62 5.19 36.18
CA HIS A 195 11.60 6.21 36.55
C HIS A 195 11.77 7.37 35.56
N SER A 196 10.75 8.23 35.50
CA SER A 196 10.90 9.69 35.42
C SER A 196 9.69 10.33 36.08
#